data_AF-A0A966R1I4-F1
#
_entry.id   AF-A0A966R1I4-F1
#
_cell.length_a   1.000
_cell.length_b   1.000
_cell.length_c   1.000
_cell.angle_alpha   90.00
_cell.angle_beta   90.00
_cell.angle_gamma   90.00
#
_symmetry.space_group_name_H-M   'P 1'
#
loop_
_entity.id
_entity.type
_entity.pdbx_description
1 polymer ?
#
loop_
_entity_poly.entity_id
_entity_poly.type
_entity_poly.pdbx_seq_one_letter_code
_entity_poly.pdbx_strand_id
1 'polypeptide(L)'
;MKEINKQQDGTYVVIDDRTLQQSQMERVNFYKKMVTNILSESGLDEATQQNAALGIYPPERCEAIKSYIAACRNEYLRCKALILAATTNDEAAGAGEPHQHDDKFTLCRQASVTVKKQ
;
A
#
# COMPACT_ATOMS: atom_id res chain seq x y z
N MET A 1 -21.46 -0.27 1.97
CA MET A 1 -20.72 -1.53 2.09
C MET A 1 -20.62 -2.17 0.71
N LYS A 2 -19.43 -2.57 0.23
CA LYS A 2 -19.33 -3.38 -1.00
C LYS A 2 -19.54 -4.85 -0.65
N GLU A 3 -20.53 -5.48 -1.26
CA GLU A 3 -20.86 -6.89 -1.07
C GLU A 3 -20.72 -7.66 -2.39
N ILE A 4 -20.18 -8.88 -2.31
CA ILE A 4 -20.05 -9.80 -3.45
C ILE A 4 -20.84 -11.06 -3.10
N ASN A 5 -21.99 -11.23 -3.73
CA ASN A 5 -22.91 -12.34 -3.48
C ASN A 5 -22.79 -13.36 -4.62
N LYS A 6 -22.43 -14.60 -4.28
CA LYS A 6 -22.41 -15.72 -5.23
C LYS A 6 -23.81 -16.33 -5.33
N GLN A 7 -24.35 -16.37 -6.53
CA GLN A 7 -25.65 -16.95 -6.84
C GLN A 7 -25.55 -18.47 -7.05
N GLN A 8 -26.69 -19.16 -6.98
CA GLN A 8 -26.76 -20.62 -7.16
C GLN A 8 -26.38 -21.08 -8.57
N ASP A 9 -26.57 -20.22 -9.58
CA ASP A 9 -26.16 -20.45 -10.97
C ASP A 9 -24.65 -20.23 -11.20
N GLY A 10 -23.90 -19.87 -10.16
CA GLY A 10 -22.46 -19.60 -10.21
C GLY A 10 -22.10 -18.17 -10.59
N THR A 11 -23.07 -17.30 -10.88
CA THR A 11 -22.82 -15.87 -11.15
C THR A 11 -22.51 -15.09 -9.87
N TYR A 12 -21.88 -13.93 -10.02
CA TYR A 12 -21.58 -13.02 -8.91
C TYR A 12 -22.35 -11.72 -9.11
N VAL A 13 -23.07 -11.29 -8.07
CA VAL A 13 -23.70 -9.97 -8.01
C VAL A 13 -22.89 -9.10 -7.07
N VAL A 14 -22.39 -7.98 -7.60
CA VAL A 14 -21.67 -6.98 -6.83
C VAL A 14 -22.64 -5.85 -6.51
N ILE A 15 -22.90 -5.63 -5.22
CA ILE A 15 -23.70 -4.50 -4.74
C ILE A 15 -22.73 -3.54 -4.07
N ASP A 16 -22.65 -2.33 -4.60
CA ASP A 16 -21.83 -1.27 -4.04
C ASP A 16 -22.68 -0.01 -3.89
N ASP A 17 -23.22 0.17 -2.69
CA ASP A 17 -24.03 1.32 -2.30
C ASP A 17 -23.19 2.51 -1.83
N ARG A 18 -21.86 2.40 -1.85
CA ARG A 18 -20.96 3.46 -1.38
C ARG A 18 -21.01 4.63 -2.35
N THR A 19 -20.92 5.83 -1.81
CA THR A 19 -20.65 7.02 -2.62
C THR A 19 -19.22 6.97 -3.18
N LEU A 20 -18.95 7.71 -4.25
CA LEU A 20 -17.59 7.88 -4.79
C LEU A 20 -16.60 8.27 -3.67
N GLN A 21 -16.98 9.24 -2.84
CA GLN A 21 -16.14 9.72 -1.75
C GLN A 21 -15.88 8.63 -0.70
N GLN A 22 -16.88 7.82 -0.34
CA GLN A 22 -16.70 6.70 0.58
C GLN A 22 -15.75 5.65 -0.01
N SER A 23 -15.93 5.30 -1.29
CA SER A 23 -15.05 4.34 -1.97
C SER A 23 -13.60 4.83 -2.04
N GLN A 24 -13.40 6.09 -2.39
CA GLN A 24 -12.08 6.72 -2.40
C GLN A 24 -11.44 6.71 -1.00
N MET A 25 -12.20 7.09 0.04
CA MET A 25 -11.70 7.13 1.41
C MET A 25 -11.32 5.73 1.93
N GLU A 26 -12.17 4.74 1.69
CA GLU A 26 -11.90 3.34 2.06
C GLU A 26 -10.63 2.83 1.36
N ARG A 27 -10.49 3.12 0.06
CA ARG A 27 -9.33 2.66 -0.72
C ARG A 27 -8.04 3.36 -0.28
N VAL A 28 -8.05 4.67 -0.03
CA VAL A 28 -6.91 5.40 0.53
C VAL A 28 -6.50 4.83 1.89
N ASN A 29 -7.47 4.53 2.75
CA ASN A 29 -7.21 3.93 4.06
C ASN A 29 -6.64 2.51 3.95
N PHE A 30 -7.10 1.72 2.97
CA PHE A 30 -6.54 0.41 2.67
C PHE A 30 -5.05 0.52 2.31
N TYR A 31 -4.68 1.38 1.35
CA TYR A 31 -3.27 1.56 0.97
C TYR A 31 -2.42 2.10 2.11
N LYS A 32 -2.95 3.03 2.91
CA LYS A 32 -2.25 3.53 4.11
C LYS A 32 -1.91 2.39 5.07
N LYS A 33 -2.89 1.52 5.39
CA LYS A 33 -2.67 0.35 6.26
C LYS A 33 -1.68 -0.64 5.65
N MET A 34 -1.80 -0.90 4.34
CA MET A 34 -0.91 -1.82 3.64
C MET A 34 0.55 -1.35 3.69
N VAL A 35 0.81 -0.06 3.47
CA VAL A 35 2.17 0.52 3.57
C VAL A 35 2.73 0.38 4.99
N THR A 36 1.92 0.68 6.02
CA THR A 36 2.32 0.49 7.42
C THR A 36 2.67 -0.97 7.70
N ASN A 37 1.86 -1.92 7.24
CA ASN A 37 2.12 -3.35 7.41
C ASN A 37 3.40 -3.77 6.71
N ILE A 38 3.64 -3.31 5.47
CA ILE A 38 4.85 -3.64 4.72
C ILE A 38 6.10 -3.14 5.44
N LEU A 39 6.08 -1.91 5.99
CA LEU A 39 7.20 -1.39 6.78
C LEU A 39 7.45 -2.25 8.02
N SER A 40 6.40 -2.62 8.75
CA SER A 40 6.48 -3.47 9.94
C SER A 40 7.00 -4.89 9.61
N GLU A 41 6.44 -5.55 8.61
CA GLU A 41 6.89 -6.88 8.11
C GLU A 41 8.36 -6.85 7.61
N SER A 42 8.79 -5.69 7.12
CA SER A 42 10.18 -5.43 6.73
C SER A 42 11.12 -5.25 7.93
N GLY A 43 10.64 -5.38 9.17
CA GLY A 43 11.43 -5.15 10.37
C GLY A 43 11.79 -3.68 10.59
N LEU A 44 11.07 -2.77 9.91
CA LEU A 44 11.22 -1.33 10.05
C LEU A 44 10.07 -0.81 10.91
N ASP A 45 10.00 -1.33 12.13
CA ASP A 45 9.10 -0.81 13.15
C ASP A 45 9.46 0.63 13.53
N GLU A 46 8.60 1.27 14.34
CA GLU A 46 8.77 2.67 14.69
C GLU A 46 10.15 2.95 15.34
N ALA A 47 10.60 2.06 16.22
CA ALA A 47 11.91 2.16 16.86
C ALA A 47 13.05 2.11 15.83
N THR A 48 13.00 1.18 14.87
CA THR A 48 14.02 1.07 13.82
C THR A 48 14.04 2.31 12.92
N GLN A 49 12.87 2.86 12.59
CA GLN A 49 12.77 4.09 11.80
C GLN A 49 13.37 5.29 12.56
N GLN A 50 13.06 5.43 13.85
CA GLN A 50 13.61 6.49 14.70
C GLN A 50 15.12 6.35 14.86
N ASN A 51 15.63 5.14 15.10
CA ASN A 51 17.07 4.88 15.23
C ASN A 51 17.84 5.21 13.95
N ALA A 52 17.27 4.92 12.78
CA ALA A 52 17.86 5.31 11.49
C ALA A 52 17.84 6.83 11.27
N ALA A 53 16.80 7.52 11.73
CA ALA A 53 16.72 8.99 11.68
C ALA A 53 17.73 9.66 12.61
N LEU A 54 17.99 9.07 13.79
CA LEU A 54 18.98 9.52 14.76
C LEU A 54 20.42 9.12 14.41
N GLY A 55 20.64 8.33 13.36
CA GLY A 55 21.97 7.89 12.95
C GLY A 55 22.62 6.86 13.88
N ILE A 56 21.82 6.08 14.62
CA ILE A 56 22.30 5.04 15.55
C ILE A 56 22.95 3.87 14.80
N TYR A 57 22.54 3.63 13.56
CA TYR A 57 23.10 2.59 12.70
C TYR A 57 24.21 3.16 11.80
N PRO A 58 25.05 2.30 11.20
CA PRO A 58 26.02 2.75 10.20
C PRO A 58 25.36 3.59 9.09
N PRO A 59 26.06 4.60 8.53
CA PRO A 59 25.48 5.52 7.56
C PRO A 59 24.78 4.82 6.38
N GLU A 60 25.41 3.80 5.79
CA GLU A 60 24.86 3.04 4.67
C GLU A 60 23.50 2.41 5.01
N ARG A 61 23.39 1.80 6.21
CA ARG A 61 22.14 1.21 6.70
C ARG A 61 21.08 2.28 6.97
N CYS A 62 21.45 3.42 7.54
CA CYS A 62 20.53 4.54 7.74
C CYS A 62 19.97 5.05 6.41
N GLU A 63 20.82 5.22 5.40
CA GLU A 63 20.40 5.69 4.07
C GLU A 63 19.56 4.65 3.33
N ALA A 64 19.87 3.36 3.47
CA ALA A 64 19.04 2.28 2.93
C ALA A 64 17.63 2.27 3.53
N ILE A 65 17.51 2.39 4.86
CA ILE A 65 16.23 2.47 5.57
C ILE A 65 15.43 3.70 5.12
N LYS A 66 16.06 4.89 5.12
CA LYS A 66 15.40 6.14 4.69
C LYS A 66 14.91 6.07 3.25
N SER A 67 15.75 5.56 2.34
CA SER A 67 15.43 5.41 0.92
C SER A 67 14.24 4.46 0.72
N TYR A 68 14.22 3.36 1.46
CA TYR A 68 13.11 2.40 1.41
C TYR A 68 11.79 3.01 1.91
N ILE A 69 11.81 3.71 3.05
CA ILE A 69 10.63 4.41 3.59
C ILE A 69 10.13 5.45 2.58
N ALA A 70 11.04 6.20 1.95
CA ALA A 70 10.69 7.17 0.91
C ALA A 70 10.02 6.51 -0.30
N ALA A 71 10.53 5.37 -0.77
CA ALA A 71 9.93 4.61 -1.86
C ALA A 71 8.50 4.15 -1.53
N CYS A 72 8.29 3.55 -0.34
CA CYS A 72 6.95 3.13 0.11
C CYS A 72 5.98 4.32 0.22
N ARG A 73 6.45 5.47 0.72
CA ARG A 73 5.63 6.70 0.82
C ARG A 73 5.28 7.27 -0.55
N ASN A 74 6.21 7.29 -1.48
CA ASN A 74 5.97 7.78 -2.84
C ASN A 74 4.95 6.92 -3.57
N GLU A 75 5.04 5.59 -3.43
CA GLU A 75 4.06 4.68 -4.02
C GLU A 75 2.67 4.86 -3.41
N TYR A 76 2.57 5.04 -2.08
CA TYR A 76 1.30 5.40 -1.44
C TYR A 76 0.71 6.70 -2.03
N LEU A 77 1.53 7.73 -2.21
CA LEU A 77 1.09 9.01 -2.78
C LEU A 77 0.62 8.85 -4.23
N ARG A 78 1.31 8.04 -5.04
CA ARG A 78 0.92 7.70 -6.41
C ARG A 78 -0.45 7.01 -6.43
N CYS A 79 -0.64 5.97 -5.62
CA CYS A 79 -1.92 5.27 -5.52
C CYS A 79 -3.03 6.19 -5.01
N LYS A 80 -2.75 7.00 -3.99
CA LYS A 80 -3.70 8.00 -3.47
C LYS A 80 -4.13 8.99 -4.56
N ALA A 81 -3.21 9.47 -5.38
CA ALA A 81 -3.55 10.39 -6.47
C ALA A 81 -4.47 9.73 -7.51
N LEU A 82 -4.19 8.47 -7.90
CA LEU A 82 -5.05 7.72 -8.82
C LEU A 82 -6.45 7.49 -8.26
N ILE A 83 -6.55 7.11 -6.98
CA ILE A 83 -7.84 6.90 -6.31
C ILE A 83 -8.65 8.19 -6.27
N LEU A 84 -8.02 9.32 -5.90
CA LEU A 84 -8.71 10.60 -5.83
C LEU A 84 -9.07 11.17 -7.21
N ALA A 85 -8.36 10.77 -8.27
CA ALA A 85 -8.69 11.13 -9.64
C ALA A 85 -9.82 10.29 -10.25
N ALA A 86 -10.18 9.15 -9.63
CA ALA A 86 -11.25 8.30 -10.11
C ALA A 86 -12.59 9.05 -10.12
N THR A 87 -13.35 8.87 -11.19
CA THR A 87 -14.62 9.59 -11.42
C THR A 87 -15.84 8.73 -11.11
N THR A 88 -15.65 7.41 -11.00
CA THR A 88 -16.70 6.45 -10.62
C THR A 88 -16.28 5.62 -9.41
N ASN A 89 -17.27 5.04 -8.71
CA ASN A 89 -16.99 4.16 -7.57
C ASN A 89 -16.18 2.93 -8.02
N ASP A 90 -16.53 2.32 -9.16
CA ASP A 90 -15.82 1.17 -9.71
C ASP A 90 -14.36 1.51 -10.06
N GLU A 91 -14.11 2.68 -10.66
CA GLU A 91 -12.75 3.18 -10.89
C GLU A 91 -12.00 3.40 -9.58
N ALA A 92 -12.61 4.01 -8.57
CA ALA A 92 -11.97 4.24 -7.27
C ALA A 92 -11.69 2.91 -6.54
N ALA A 93 -12.54 1.91 -6.75
CA ALA A 93 -12.39 0.57 -6.21
C ALA A 93 -11.27 -0.21 -6.92
N GLY A 94 -11.17 -0.12 -8.24
CA GLY A 94 -10.06 -0.73 -9.00
C GLY A 94 -8.76 0.09 -8.94
N ALA A 95 -8.82 1.37 -8.58
CA ALA A 95 -7.68 2.25 -8.60
C ALA A 95 -6.60 1.79 -7.61
N GLY A 96 -5.42 1.55 -8.17
CA GLY A 96 -4.27 1.05 -7.44
C GLY A 96 -4.25 -0.47 -7.27
N GLU A 97 -5.34 -1.21 -7.57
CA GLU A 97 -5.33 -2.67 -7.45
C GLU A 97 -4.18 -3.28 -8.26
N PRO A 98 -3.44 -4.23 -7.68
CA PRO A 98 -2.33 -4.86 -8.37
C PRO A 98 -2.88 -5.66 -9.56
N HIS A 99 -2.51 -5.27 -10.78
CA HIS A 99 -2.58 -6.20 -11.90
C HIS A 99 -1.77 -7.43 -11.51
N GLN A 100 -2.36 -8.63 -11.68
CA GLN A 100 -1.92 -9.93 -11.17
C GLN A 100 -0.48 -10.37 -11.52
N HIS A 101 0.33 -9.51 -12.15
CA HIS A 101 1.71 -9.76 -12.53
C HIS A 101 2.70 -8.63 -12.21
N ASP A 102 2.27 -7.45 -11.74
CA ASP A 102 3.14 -6.28 -11.52
C ASP A 102 2.98 -5.70 -10.11
N ASP A 103 3.40 -6.47 -9.12
CA ASP A 103 3.40 -5.99 -7.75
C ASP A 103 4.52 -4.96 -7.51
N LYS A 104 4.25 -3.68 -7.75
CA LYS A 104 5.17 -2.59 -7.37
C LYS A 104 5.36 -2.48 -5.85
N PHE A 105 4.42 -3.00 -5.06
CA PHE A 105 4.59 -3.24 -3.62
C PHE A 105 5.40 -4.51 -3.30
N THR A 106 5.45 -5.51 -4.19
CA THR A 106 6.39 -6.64 -4.08
C THR A 106 7.81 -6.22 -4.35
N LEU A 107 8.05 -5.21 -5.21
CA LEU A 107 9.36 -4.56 -5.31
C LEU A 107 9.80 -3.93 -3.98
N CYS A 108 8.88 -3.33 -3.21
CA CYS A 108 9.18 -2.92 -1.84
C CYS A 108 9.51 -4.16 -0.96
N ARG A 109 8.67 -5.21 -0.96
CA ARG A 109 8.97 -6.45 -0.20
C ARG A 109 10.30 -7.14 -0.60
N GLN A 110 10.75 -7.04 -1.85
CA GLN A 110 12.03 -7.60 -2.29
C GLN A 110 13.20 -6.75 -1.81
N ALA A 111 13.08 -5.42 -1.86
CA ALA A 111 14.10 -4.50 -1.37
C ALA A 111 14.31 -4.60 0.15
N SER A 112 13.30 -4.98 0.94
CA SER A 112 13.44 -5.16 2.38
C SER A 112 14.34 -6.32 2.79
N VAL A 113 14.46 -7.37 1.96
CA VAL A 113 15.44 -8.45 2.19
C VAL A 113 16.87 -7.91 2.12
N THR A 114 17.13 -6.93 1.26
CA THR A 114 18.44 -6.29 1.12
C THR A 114 18.76 -5.39 2.31
N VAL A 115 17.78 -4.62 2.80
CA VAL A 115 17.95 -3.75 3.99
C VAL A 115 18.21 -4.56 5.26
N LYS A 116 17.63 -5.77 5.40
CA LYS A 116 17.88 -6.66 6.55
C LYS A 116 19.28 -7.30 6.56
N LYS A 117 19.97 -7.37 5.41
CA LYS A 117 21.29 -8.03 5.27
C LYS A 117 22.48 -7.10 5.47
N GLN A 118 22.25 -5.78 5.50
CA GLN A 118 23.25 -4.74 5.76
C GLN A 118 23.30 -4.39 7.25
#